data_AF-A0A8S2TJA2-F1
#
_entry.id   AF-A0A8S2TJA2-F1
#
_cell.length_a   1.000
_cell.length_b   1.000
_cell.length_c   1.000
_cell.angle_alpha   90.00
_cell.angle_beta   90.00
_cell.angle_gamma   90.00
#
_symmetry.space_group_name_H-M   'P 1'
#
loop_
_entity.id
_entity.type
_entity.pdbx_description
1 polymer ?
#
loop_
_entity_poly.entity_id
_entity_poly.type
_entity_poly.pdbx_seq_one_letter_code
_entity_poly.pdbx_strand_id
1 'polypeptide(L)' 'MAVPKSLGSLSYIHIWHDNTGEGESASWFLKYIIVRDLQTTEKFHFICQK' A
#
# COMPACT_ATOMS: atom_id res chain seq x y z
N MET A 1 3.89 -9.41 -5.57
CA MET A 1 2.87 -10.46 -5.36
C MET A 1 1.55 -9.98 -5.94
N ALA A 2 0.73 -10.87 -6.51
CA ALA A 2 -0.60 -10.55 -7.03
C ALA A 2 -1.59 -11.61 -6.52
N VAL A 3 -2.87 -11.24 -6.48
CA VAL A 3 -3.98 -12.15 -6.13
C VAL A 3 -4.53 -12.81 -7.39
N PRO A 4 -5.14 -14.01 -7.31
CA PRO A 4 -5.63 -14.74 -8.49
C PRO A 4 -6.85 -14.09 -9.16
N LYS A 5 -7.59 -13.23 -8.45
CA LYS A 5 -8.79 -12.55 -8.95
C LYS A 5 -8.83 -11.10 -8.46
N SER A 6 -9.49 -10.23 -9.22
CA SER A 6 -9.76 -8.84 -8.81
C SER A 6 -10.53 -8.81 -7.49
N LEU A 7 -10.18 -7.85 -6.63
CA LEU A 7 -10.89 -7.57 -5.38
C LEU A 7 -12.04 -6.55 -5.56
N GLY A 8 -12.27 -6.10 -6.81
CA GLY A 8 -13.20 -5.03 -7.13
C GLY A 8 -12.67 -3.65 -6.71
N SER A 9 -13.59 -2.70 -6.54
CA SER A 9 -13.25 -1.34 -6.14
C SER A 9 -12.70 -1.30 -4.71
N LEU A 10 -11.50 -0.74 -4.55
CA LEU A 10 -10.82 -0.63 -3.26
C LEU A 10 -11.14 0.71 -2.59
N SER A 11 -11.60 0.66 -1.33
CA SER A 11 -11.99 1.85 -0.56
C SER A 11 -11.01 2.24 0.54
N TYR A 12 -10.34 1.27 1.16
CA TYR A 12 -9.33 1.50 2.19
C TYR A 12 -8.29 0.39 2.19
N ILE A 13 -7.15 0.68 2.83
CA ILE A 13 -6.04 -0.27 3.02
C ILE A 13 -5.54 -0.15 4.46
N HIS A 14 -5.11 -1.27 5.03
CA HIS A 14 -4.43 -1.32 6.31
C HIS A 14 -2.96 -1.64 6.08
N ILE A 15 -2.05 -0.82 6.59
CA ILE A 15 -0.61 -0.98 6.43
C ILE A 15 0.11 -0.73 7.75
N TRP A 16 1.16 -1.50 7.99
CA TRP A 16 1.97 -1.41 9.20
C TRP A 16 3.44 -1.70 8.87
N HIS A 17 4.34 -1.17 9.69
CA HIS A 17 5.77 -1.43 9.67
C HIS A 17 6.13 -2.13 10.99
N ASP A 18 7.00 -3.13 10.95
CA ASP A 18 7.38 -3.90 12.14
C ASP A 18 8.31 -3.14 13.11
N ASN A 19 8.81 -1.97 12.68
CA ASN A 19 9.62 -1.07 13.47
C ASN A 19 10.91 -1.72 14.03
N THR A 20 11.46 -2.69 13.30
CA THR A 20 12.65 -3.44 13.72
C THR A 20 13.98 -2.73 13.45
N GLY A 21 13.99 -1.63 12.70
CA GLY A 21 15.18 -0.82 12.44
C GLY A 21 15.72 -0.10 13.68
N GLU A 22 17.02 0.22 13.69
CA GLU A 22 17.64 1.01 14.76
C GLU A 22 17.59 2.52 14.46
N GLY A 23 17.27 3.32 15.49
CA GLY A 23 17.21 4.79 15.40
C GLY A 23 16.27 5.27 14.30
N GLU A 24 16.76 6.14 13.43
CA GLU A 24 16.02 6.67 12.29
C GLU A 24 15.59 5.60 11.27
N SER A 25 16.19 4.42 11.29
CA SER A 25 15.82 3.31 10.40
C SER A 25 14.50 2.64 10.81
N ALA A 26 14.00 2.92 12.01
CA ALA A 26 12.67 2.49 12.47
C ALA A 26 11.55 3.37 11.89
N SER A 27 11.88 4.65 11.65
CA SER A 27 10.96 5.66 11.16
C SER A 27 10.54 5.40 9.72
N TRP A 28 9.30 5.70 9.40
CA TRP A 28 8.77 5.54 8.05
C TRP A 28 7.83 6.67 7.68
N PHE A 29 8.19 7.40 6.62
CA PHE A 29 7.32 8.38 5.98
C PHE A 29 6.66 7.75 4.75
N LEU A 30 5.36 7.52 4.83
CA LEU A 30 4.53 6.98 3.77
C LEU A 30 3.88 8.11 2.97
N LYS A 31 4.39 8.36 1.77
CA LYS A 31 3.83 9.38 0.87
C LYS A 31 2.48 8.97 0.27
N TYR A 32 2.45 7.83 -0.42
CA TYR A 32 1.27 7.28 -1.07
C TYR A 32 1.47 5.79 -1.38
N ILE A 33 0.36 5.09 -1.67
CA ILE A 33 0.32 3.71 -2.13
C ILE A 33 -0.45 3.67 -3.44
N ILE A 34 0.07 2.91 -4.41
CA ILE A 34 -0.60 2.64 -5.69
C ILE A 34 -0.87 1.15 -5.77
N VAL A 35 -2.15 0.77 -5.83
CA VAL A 35 -2.56 -0.61 -6.11
C VAL A 35 -2.95 -0.70 -7.58
N ARG A 36 -2.29 -1.59 -8.32
CA ARG A 36 -2.64 -1.90 -9.71
C ARG A 36 -3.32 -3.26 -9.75
N ASP A 37 -4.55 -3.27 -10.24
CA ASP A 37 -5.24 -4.51 -10.57
C ASP A 37 -4.68 -5.02 -11.92
N LEU A 38 -4.13 -6.24 -11.94
CA LEU A 38 -3.55 -6.80 -13.15
C LEU A 38 -4.61 -7.49 -14.03
N GLN A 39 -5.76 -7.83 -13.45
CA GLN A 39 -6.89 -8.44 -14.14
C GLN A 39 -7.74 -7.39 -14.88
N THR A 40 -7.94 -6.20 -14.28
CA THR A 40 -8.76 -5.11 -14.86
C THR A 40 -7.93 -3.95 -15.41
N THR A 41 -6.62 -3.90 -15.10
CA THR A 41 -5.70 -2.79 -15.40
C THR A 41 -5.97 -1.47 -14.66
N GLU A 42 -6.94 -1.46 -13.74
CA GLU A 42 -7.27 -0.30 -12.91
C GLU A 42 -6.15 0.05 -11.92
N LYS A 43 -6.13 1.32 -11.51
CA LYS A 43 -5.19 1.85 -10.51
C LYS A 43 -5.96 2.57 -9.42
N PHE A 44 -5.67 2.20 -8.17
CA PHE A 44 -6.21 2.85 -6.98
C PHE A 44 -5.08 3.59 -6.27
N HIS A 45 -5.30 4.88 -6.00
CA HIS A 45 -4.33 5.76 -5.35
C HIS A 45 -4.75 6.07 -3.92
N PHE A 46 -3.90 5.74 -2.96
CA PHE A 46 -4.12 6.03 -1.54
C PHE A 46 -3.04 7.00 -1.06
N ILE A 47 -3.42 8.25 -0.84
CA ILE A 47 -2.51 9.31 -0.37
C ILE A 47 -2.45 9.28 1.16
N CYS A 48 -1.25 9.32 1.74
CA CYS A 48 -1.06 9.25 3.20
C CYS A 48 -0.37 10.50 3.73
N GLN A 49 0.84 10.82 3.25
CA GLN A 49 1.64 11.99 3.63
C GLN A 49 1.96 12.05 5.14
N LYS A 50 2.26 10.89 5.73
CA LYS A 50 2.54 10.74 7.16
C LYS A 50 3.65 9.74 7.40
#